data_AF-A0A851AG95-F1
#
_entry.id   AF-A0A851AG95-F1
#
_cell.length_a   1.000
_cell.length_b   1.000
_cell.length_c   1.000
_cell.angle_alpha   90.00
_cell.angle_beta   90.00
_cell.angle_gamma   90.00
#
_symmetry.space_group_name_H-M   'P 1'
#
loop_
_entity.id
_entity.type
_entity.pdbx_description
1 polymer ?
#
loop_
_entity_poly.entity_id
_entity_poly.type
_entity_poly.pdbx_seq_one_letter_code
_entity_poly.pdbx_strand_id
1 'polypeptide(L)'
;EFAAAVLSHGKGVAFHIQPSTGTLKAFQQLIIEITAYNNMWGEYQDDLVCKVGDLKPKLIPMQMTVKGCPIFLQMTGPQTEEPIISKIPPLRFGTHVSGGSPVFRRVQLINPTPFDIRLDWEIYNQEEDDKKLVDLLMFFGDPFPPKDMEENETASTGSNSESEIMLKSDQTAIPRGSIYSALETTDEVSDTNSKEKEIVTQEPLIQKIVSVLVRPHEGVPADNPYSVTPRQIVVPGGGSISVCISFTPRILPEAAPEVQCEGFVLGFMNLDDKLAKAVPNKVRRRHGYEAPPLRIDLQAFVSHALLKVDMDHDRGMVFHSMASDLVPDQPLLGVLTDSVMTQSLKLINCTKVPLYFRLLLPTPFSLSSTDPKKSTKTSHSKKEDKEQQPQLVLYPQQNMLVKVSFHTTLELLTYQHLPDTQLLPGFQVLQFENGERKLKFNQNLVIEHSNSTTQV
;
A
#
# COMPACT_ATOMS: atom_id res chain seq x y z
N GLU A 1 -20.30 32.49 0.66
CA GLU A 1 -21.13 32.97 -0.48
C GLU A 1 -20.38 33.95 -1.38
N PHE A 2 -19.82 35.05 -0.86
CA PHE A 2 -19.10 36.04 -1.70
C PHE A 2 -17.91 35.48 -2.49
N ALA A 3 -16.99 34.76 -1.85
CA ALA A 3 -15.84 34.15 -2.53
C ALA A 3 -16.25 33.18 -3.65
N ALA A 4 -17.31 32.38 -3.43
CA ALA A 4 -17.85 31.47 -4.43
C ALA A 4 -18.47 32.22 -5.62
N ALA A 5 -19.14 33.35 -5.39
CA ALA A 5 -19.66 34.20 -6.45
C ALA A 5 -18.53 34.83 -7.29
N VAL A 6 -17.47 35.32 -6.64
CA VAL A 6 -16.31 35.91 -7.32
C VAL A 6 -15.54 34.86 -8.15
N LEU A 7 -15.50 33.60 -7.70
CA LEU A 7 -14.84 32.48 -8.40
C LEU A 7 -15.76 31.67 -9.33
N SER A 8 -17.01 32.08 -9.52
CA SER A 8 -18.04 31.34 -10.27
C SER A 8 -17.68 30.99 -11.71
N HIS A 9 -16.76 31.74 -12.33
CA HIS A 9 -16.29 31.50 -13.69
C HIS A 9 -15.29 30.33 -13.81
N GLY A 10 -14.88 29.70 -12.70
CA GLY A 10 -14.01 28.52 -12.72
C GLY A 10 -12.58 28.77 -13.23
N LYS A 11 -12.15 30.03 -13.33
CA LYS A 11 -10.85 30.39 -13.94
C LYS A 11 -9.65 30.20 -13.00
N GLY A 12 -9.87 29.81 -11.75
CA GLY A 12 -8.82 29.54 -10.77
C GLY A 12 -8.52 30.66 -9.80
N VAL A 13 -8.48 31.92 -10.27
CA VAL A 13 -8.19 33.12 -9.47
C VAL A 13 -9.13 34.26 -9.86
N ALA A 14 -9.44 35.12 -8.91
CA ALA A 14 -10.15 36.38 -9.15
C ALA A 14 -9.65 37.47 -8.18
N PHE A 15 -9.55 38.69 -8.70
CA PHE A 15 -9.15 39.87 -7.93
C PHE A 15 -10.35 40.80 -7.74
N HIS A 16 -10.69 41.10 -6.50
CA HIS A 16 -11.72 42.06 -6.13
C HIS A 16 -11.08 43.38 -5.71
N ILE A 17 -11.59 44.49 -6.24
CA ILE A 17 -10.97 45.83 -6.09
C ILE A 17 -11.96 46.75 -5.39
N GLN A 18 -11.51 47.41 -4.31
CA GLN A 18 -12.33 48.32 -3.53
C GLN A 18 -11.55 49.58 -3.10
N PRO A 19 -12.02 50.80 -3.42
CA PRO A 19 -13.12 51.09 -4.35
C PRO A 19 -12.72 50.80 -5.80
N SER A 20 -13.66 50.28 -6.61
CA SER A 20 -13.45 50.05 -8.04
C SER A 20 -13.57 51.34 -8.88
N THR A 21 -14.22 52.36 -8.34
CA THR A 21 -14.41 53.69 -8.95
C THR A 21 -14.45 54.77 -7.88
N GLY A 22 -14.02 55.99 -8.20
CA GLY A 22 -14.12 57.13 -7.29
C GLY A 22 -13.56 58.41 -7.89
N THR A 23 -13.63 59.51 -7.12
CA THR A 23 -13.09 60.82 -7.51
C THR A 23 -11.85 61.15 -6.69
N LEU A 24 -10.74 61.44 -7.36
CA LEU A 24 -9.51 61.89 -6.73
C LEU A 24 -9.44 63.42 -6.77
N LYS A 25 -9.46 64.09 -5.61
CA LYS A 25 -9.28 65.54 -5.53
C LYS A 25 -7.82 65.93 -5.78
N ALA A 26 -7.59 67.21 -6.05
CA ALA A 26 -6.25 67.76 -6.20
C ALA A 26 -5.38 67.42 -4.97
N PHE A 27 -4.19 66.84 -5.21
CA PHE A 27 -3.24 66.40 -4.19
C PHE A 27 -3.77 65.36 -3.19
N GLN A 28 -4.91 64.73 -3.48
CA GLN A 28 -5.45 63.66 -2.64
C GLN A 28 -4.73 62.34 -2.95
N GLN A 29 -4.57 61.51 -1.91
CA GLN A 29 -4.19 60.11 -2.04
C GLN A 29 -5.41 59.23 -1.73
N LEU A 30 -5.58 58.16 -2.51
CA LEU A 30 -6.61 57.16 -2.30
C LEU A 30 -5.93 55.79 -2.24
N ILE A 31 -6.26 55.02 -1.20
CA ILE A 31 -5.83 53.62 -1.07
C ILE A 31 -6.88 52.75 -1.76
N ILE A 32 -6.41 51.86 -2.64
CA ILE A 32 -7.24 50.85 -3.29
C ILE A 32 -6.87 49.50 -2.69
N GLU A 33 -7.83 48.84 -2.08
CA GLU A 33 -7.69 47.48 -1.57
C GLU A 33 -7.93 46.48 -2.71
N ILE A 34 -7.06 45.48 -2.80
CA ILE A 34 -7.13 44.42 -3.79
C ILE A 34 -7.13 43.09 -3.06
N THR A 35 -8.25 42.38 -3.09
CA THR A 35 -8.44 41.08 -2.44
C THR A 35 -8.40 39.98 -3.48
N ALA A 36 -7.49 39.03 -3.30
CA ALA A 36 -7.35 37.88 -4.19
C ALA A 36 -8.10 36.65 -3.63
N TYR A 37 -8.83 35.96 -4.50
CA TYR A 37 -9.51 34.69 -4.22
C TYR A 37 -8.98 33.62 -5.18
N ASN A 38 -8.90 32.37 -4.73
CA ASN A 38 -8.48 31.25 -5.56
C ASN A 38 -9.22 29.93 -5.27
N ASN A 39 -9.34 29.08 -6.29
CA ASN A 39 -9.81 27.69 -6.20
C ASN A 39 -9.00 26.71 -7.07
N MET A 40 -7.86 27.14 -7.62
CA MET A 40 -6.89 26.30 -8.36
C MET A 40 -5.46 26.71 -8.03
N TRP A 41 -4.53 25.77 -8.06
CA TRP A 41 -3.10 26.06 -8.03
C TRP A 41 -2.62 26.63 -9.37
N GLY A 42 -1.45 27.25 -9.37
CA GLY A 42 -0.81 27.76 -10.58
C GLY A 42 -0.22 29.15 -10.43
N GLU A 43 0.40 29.60 -11.51
CA GLU A 43 0.99 30.92 -11.69
C GLU A 43 0.02 31.74 -12.55
N TYR A 44 -0.41 32.88 -12.03
CA TYR A 44 -1.40 33.77 -12.62
C TYR A 44 -0.80 35.15 -12.85
N GLN A 45 -1.04 35.70 -14.03
CA GLN A 45 -0.64 37.05 -14.42
C GLN A 45 -1.83 37.76 -15.09
N ASP A 46 -2.05 39.01 -14.71
CA ASP A 46 -3.04 39.87 -15.35
C ASP A 46 -2.65 41.34 -15.18
N ASP A 47 -3.38 42.26 -15.82
CA ASP A 47 -3.17 43.70 -15.67
C ASP A 47 -4.36 44.38 -14.99
N LEU A 48 -4.09 45.12 -13.92
CA LEU A 48 -5.06 46.06 -13.37
C LEU A 48 -5.11 47.30 -14.27
N VAL A 49 -6.28 47.55 -14.85
CA VAL A 49 -6.51 48.69 -15.74
C VAL A 49 -7.01 49.89 -14.94
N CYS A 50 -6.15 50.90 -14.76
CA CYS A 50 -6.51 52.16 -14.14
C CYS A 50 -6.88 53.20 -15.21
N LYS A 51 -8.14 53.64 -15.22
CA LYS A 51 -8.65 54.69 -16.12
C LYS A 51 -8.99 55.94 -15.33
N VAL A 52 -8.43 57.09 -15.73
CA VAL A 52 -8.66 58.39 -15.10
C VAL A 52 -9.20 59.37 -16.13
N GLY A 53 -10.51 59.63 -16.11
CA GLY A 53 -11.17 60.49 -17.09
C GLY A 53 -10.87 60.06 -18.54
N ASP A 54 -10.41 61.03 -19.34
CA ASP A 54 -10.02 60.84 -20.75
C ASP A 54 -8.53 60.52 -20.95
N LEU A 55 -7.78 60.30 -19.87
CA LEU A 55 -6.37 59.92 -19.97
C LEU A 55 -6.23 58.48 -20.49
N LYS A 56 -5.09 58.21 -21.15
CA LYS A 56 -4.74 56.86 -21.58
C LYS A 56 -4.73 55.92 -20.36
N PRO A 57 -5.41 54.75 -20.43
CA PRO A 57 -5.39 53.78 -19.34
C PRO A 57 -3.97 53.37 -18.96
N LYS A 58 -3.69 53.32 -17.66
CA LYS A 58 -2.43 52.81 -17.12
C LYS A 58 -2.63 51.36 -16.71
N LEU A 59 -1.77 50.48 -17.21
CA LEU A 59 -1.73 49.07 -16.84
C LEU A 59 -0.78 48.87 -15.66
N ILE A 60 -1.26 48.19 -14.62
CA ILE A 60 -0.47 47.82 -13.44
C ILE A 60 -0.39 46.29 -13.43
N PRO A 61 0.79 45.70 -13.68
CA PRO A 61 0.93 44.25 -13.71
C PRO A 61 0.62 43.63 -12.35
N MET A 62 -0.18 42.57 -12.37
CA MET A 62 -0.52 41.76 -11.21
C MET A 62 -0.02 40.33 -11.40
N GLN A 63 0.55 39.76 -10.35
CA GLN A 63 1.00 38.37 -10.34
C GLN A 63 0.56 37.69 -9.04
N MET A 64 0.09 36.45 -9.16
CA MET A 64 -0.30 35.61 -8.04
C MET A 64 0.18 34.18 -8.28
N THR A 65 0.79 33.56 -7.27
CA THR A 65 1.15 32.13 -7.32
C THR A 65 0.43 31.40 -6.21
N VAL A 66 -0.35 30.38 -6.59
CA VAL A 66 -1.03 29.48 -5.67
C VAL A 66 -0.27 28.15 -5.68
N LYS A 67 0.28 27.75 -4.53
CA LYS A 67 1.02 26.50 -4.34
C LYS A 67 0.22 25.50 -3.51
N GLY A 68 0.63 24.23 -3.54
CA GLY A 68 0.05 23.15 -2.74
C GLY A 68 -0.69 22.09 -3.58
N CYS A 69 -1.15 21.04 -2.91
CA CYS A 69 -1.97 19.98 -3.48
C CYS A 69 -3.44 20.26 -3.14
N PRO A 70 -4.33 20.52 -4.13
CA PRO A 70 -5.74 20.77 -3.86
C PRO A 70 -6.54 19.50 -3.54
N ILE A 71 -6.06 18.32 -3.95
CA ILE A 71 -6.71 17.04 -3.62
C ILE A 71 -6.41 16.72 -2.17
N PHE A 72 -7.44 16.32 -1.43
CA PHE A 72 -7.29 15.84 -0.06
C PHE A 72 -8.12 14.59 0.21
N LEU A 73 -7.72 13.88 1.26
CA LEU A 73 -8.42 12.69 1.74
C LEU A 73 -9.60 13.14 2.59
N GLN A 74 -10.79 12.58 2.37
CA GLN A 74 -11.96 12.90 3.20
C GLN A 74 -11.70 12.67 4.69
N MET A 75 -10.88 11.67 5.05
CA MET A 75 -10.56 11.35 6.43
C MET A 75 -9.70 12.41 7.13
N THR A 76 -8.95 13.23 6.39
CA THR A 76 -8.08 14.27 6.96
C THR A 76 -8.57 15.69 6.73
N GLY A 77 -9.46 15.89 5.75
CA GLY A 77 -9.86 17.22 5.33
C GLY A 77 -8.76 17.98 4.56
N PRO A 78 -9.02 19.25 4.19
CA PRO A 78 -8.05 20.08 3.47
C PRO A 78 -6.83 20.36 4.35
N GLN A 79 -5.63 20.19 3.79
CA GLN A 79 -4.39 20.53 4.50
C GLN A 79 -4.02 21.99 4.21
N THR A 80 -3.96 22.81 5.26
CA THR A 80 -3.64 24.25 5.17
C THR A 80 -2.19 24.58 5.53
N GLU A 81 -1.39 23.59 5.92
CA GLU A 81 0.00 23.79 6.38
C GLU A 81 1.02 23.25 5.36
N GLU A 82 2.22 23.84 5.41
CA GLU A 82 3.34 23.41 4.56
C GLU A 82 3.73 21.94 4.84
N PRO A 83 4.18 21.19 3.82
CA PRO A 83 4.42 19.75 3.88
C PRO A 83 5.47 19.31 4.92
N ILE A 84 6.17 20.25 5.56
CA ILE A 84 7.22 19.95 6.55
C ILE A 84 6.62 19.64 7.94
N ILE A 85 5.42 20.15 8.27
CA ILE A 85 4.87 20.08 9.64
C ILE A 85 3.53 19.33 9.72
N SER A 86 2.67 19.36 8.68
CA SER A 86 1.42 18.59 8.68
C SER A 86 1.60 17.20 8.07
N LYS A 87 2.09 16.23 8.85
CA LYS A 87 2.04 14.82 8.44
C LYS A 87 0.59 14.33 8.52
N ILE A 88 -0.03 14.08 7.37
CA ILE A 88 -1.23 13.23 7.29
C ILE A 88 -0.93 11.96 8.10
N PRO A 89 -1.76 11.57 9.09
CA PRO A 89 -1.53 10.34 9.82
C PRO A 89 -1.50 9.17 8.83
N PRO A 90 -0.57 8.22 8.96
CA PRO A 90 -0.42 7.15 7.99
C PRO A 90 -1.69 6.32 7.91
N LEU A 91 -2.01 5.85 6.70
CA LEU A 91 -3.07 4.88 6.48
C LEU A 91 -2.67 3.53 7.09
N ARG A 92 -3.27 3.20 8.23
CA ARG A 92 -2.96 1.99 8.99
C ARG A 92 -3.75 0.79 8.50
N PHE A 93 -3.04 -0.26 8.09
CA PHE A 93 -3.61 -1.57 7.78
C PHE A 93 -3.71 -2.47 9.02
N GLY A 94 -2.99 -2.15 10.11
CA GLY A 94 -2.96 -2.94 11.34
C GLY A 94 -1.93 -4.07 11.29
N THR A 95 -2.00 -4.98 12.27
CA THR A 95 -1.16 -6.20 12.31
C THR A 95 -1.84 -7.32 11.53
N HIS A 96 -1.05 -8.06 10.76
CA HIS A 96 -1.48 -9.21 9.97
C HIS A 96 -0.53 -10.39 10.16
N VAL A 97 -1.05 -11.59 9.91
CA VAL A 97 -0.25 -12.82 9.98
C VAL A 97 0.65 -12.93 8.75
N SER A 98 1.86 -13.44 8.95
CA SER A 98 2.81 -13.69 7.87
C SER A 98 2.24 -14.61 6.79
N GLY A 99 2.40 -14.21 5.52
CA GLY A 99 1.83 -14.94 4.37
C GLY A 99 0.29 -14.91 4.31
N GLY A 100 -0.36 -14.00 5.05
CA GLY A 100 -1.81 -13.82 5.02
C GLY A 100 -2.33 -13.28 3.68
N SER A 101 -3.66 -13.31 3.51
CA SER A 101 -4.31 -12.76 2.32
C SER A 101 -4.19 -11.24 2.23
N PRO A 102 -4.21 -10.66 1.02
CA PRO A 102 -4.22 -9.20 0.84
C PRO A 102 -5.41 -8.53 1.54
N VAL A 103 -5.14 -7.33 2.07
CA VAL A 103 -6.10 -6.51 2.81
C VAL A 103 -6.31 -5.21 2.07
N PHE A 104 -7.57 -4.77 1.94
CA PHE A 104 -7.93 -3.62 1.12
C PHE A 104 -8.51 -2.50 1.98
N ARG A 105 -8.09 -1.26 1.68
CA ARG A 105 -8.66 -0.03 2.24
C ARG A 105 -9.17 0.84 1.10
N ARG A 106 -10.42 1.27 1.21
CA ARG A 106 -11.02 2.24 0.29
C ARG A 106 -10.85 3.63 0.87
N VAL A 107 -10.33 4.55 0.07
CA VAL A 107 -10.00 5.91 0.48
C VAL A 107 -10.71 6.88 -0.47
N GLN A 108 -11.41 7.86 0.08
CA GLN A 108 -12.14 8.86 -0.70
C GLN A 108 -11.29 10.13 -0.88
N LEU A 109 -11.08 10.49 -2.15
CA LEU A 109 -10.35 11.67 -2.61
C LEU A 109 -11.36 12.74 -2.98
N ILE A 110 -11.12 13.98 -2.55
CA ILE A 110 -11.98 15.13 -2.83
C ILE A 110 -11.22 16.13 -3.67
N ASN A 111 -11.85 16.59 -4.76
CA ASN A 111 -11.34 17.64 -5.62
C ASN A 111 -12.23 18.89 -5.46
N PRO A 112 -11.79 19.89 -4.68
CA PRO A 112 -12.56 21.13 -4.49
C PRO A 112 -12.46 22.09 -5.69
N THR A 113 -11.65 21.74 -6.69
CA THR A 113 -11.33 22.62 -7.81
C THR A 113 -12.34 22.47 -8.97
N PRO A 114 -12.45 23.45 -9.88
CA PRO A 114 -13.44 23.41 -10.96
C PRO A 114 -13.09 22.44 -12.11
N PHE A 115 -11.88 21.88 -12.16
CA PHE A 115 -11.43 21.01 -13.25
C PHE A 115 -11.19 19.58 -12.77
N ASP A 116 -11.36 18.64 -13.69
CA ASP A 116 -10.97 17.25 -13.49
C ASP A 116 -9.45 17.15 -13.33
N ILE A 117 -9.02 16.41 -12.31
CA ILE A 117 -7.60 16.18 -12.02
C ILE A 117 -7.35 14.68 -12.11
N ARG A 118 -6.48 14.29 -13.04
CA ARG A 118 -6.00 12.91 -13.10
C ARG A 118 -4.86 12.72 -12.12
N LEU A 119 -4.90 11.63 -11.36
CA LEU A 119 -3.83 11.20 -10.48
C LEU A 119 -3.17 9.97 -11.07
N ASP A 120 -1.85 10.04 -11.16
CA ASP A 120 -0.96 8.96 -11.57
C ASP A 120 -0.19 8.47 -10.33
N TRP A 121 -0.42 7.22 -9.92
CA TRP A 121 0.10 6.67 -8.66
C TRP A 121 1.44 5.97 -8.84
N GLU A 122 2.43 6.44 -8.08
CA GLU A 122 3.68 5.73 -7.82
C GLU A 122 3.67 5.22 -6.37
N ILE A 123 4.18 4.01 -6.14
CA ILE A 123 4.23 3.37 -4.82
C ILE A 123 5.68 3.09 -4.46
N TYR A 124 6.02 3.35 -3.21
CA TYR A 124 7.37 3.26 -2.69
C TYR A 124 7.39 2.49 -1.36
N ASN A 125 8.42 1.67 -1.21
CA ASN A 125 8.79 1.10 0.08
C ASN A 125 9.81 2.01 0.76
N GLN A 126 9.69 2.11 2.08
CA GLN A 126 10.68 2.81 2.90
C GLN A 126 11.64 1.78 3.50
N GLU A 127 12.91 1.86 3.11
CA GLU A 127 13.99 1.01 3.61
C GLU A 127 14.84 1.79 4.62
N GLU A 128 15.12 1.21 5.80
CA GLU A 128 15.84 1.89 6.89
C GLU A 128 17.29 2.25 6.52
N ASP A 129 17.91 1.48 5.63
CA ASP A 129 19.32 1.61 5.23
C ASP A 129 19.52 2.22 3.84
N ASP A 130 18.50 2.90 3.30
CA ASP A 130 18.61 3.54 2.00
C ASP A 130 19.50 4.79 2.04
N LYS A 131 20.64 4.73 1.36
CA LYS A 131 21.64 5.81 1.29
C LYS A 131 21.54 6.61 -0.01
N LYS A 132 20.59 6.30 -0.89
CA LYS A 132 20.43 7.02 -2.15
C LYS A 132 19.84 8.40 -1.89
N LEU A 133 20.47 9.44 -2.43
CA LEU A 133 20.06 10.83 -2.20
C LEU A 133 19.24 11.42 -3.34
N VAL A 134 19.47 10.96 -4.57
CA VAL A 134 18.96 11.57 -5.79
C VAL A 134 18.58 10.48 -6.79
N ASP A 135 17.46 10.69 -7.47
CA ASP A 135 17.04 9.93 -8.64
C ASP A 135 17.29 10.73 -9.92
N LEU A 136 17.83 10.03 -10.93
CA LEU A 136 17.93 10.51 -12.30
C LEU A 136 16.90 9.73 -13.14
N LEU A 137 15.80 10.39 -13.48
CA LEU A 137 14.72 9.80 -14.28
C LEU A 137 14.86 10.23 -15.73
N MET A 138 14.80 9.28 -16.65
CA MET A 138 14.82 9.53 -18.09
C MET A 138 13.49 9.09 -18.67
N PHE A 139 12.81 9.99 -19.37
CA PHE A 139 11.53 9.74 -20.00
C PHE A 139 11.63 9.94 -21.50
N PHE A 140 10.96 9.07 -22.24
CA PHE A 140 10.76 9.20 -23.69
C PHE A 140 9.31 9.63 -23.92
N GLY A 141 9.10 10.91 -24.24
CA GLY A 141 7.76 11.51 -24.34
C GLY A 141 7.21 12.08 -23.02
N ASP A 142 5.89 12.01 -22.85
CA ASP A 142 5.20 12.45 -21.63
C ASP A 142 5.45 11.42 -20.50
N PRO A 143 5.93 11.82 -19.31
CA PRO A 143 6.12 10.92 -18.18
C PRO A 143 4.84 10.25 -17.69
N PHE A 144 3.67 10.87 -17.92
CA PHE A 144 2.38 10.37 -17.48
C PHE A 144 1.38 10.34 -18.65
N PRO A 145 1.55 9.42 -19.62
CA PRO A 145 0.59 9.29 -20.70
C PRO A 145 -0.77 8.80 -20.14
N PRO A 146 -1.91 9.30 -20.65
CA PRO A 146 -3.20 8.70 -20.36
C PRO A 146 -3.20 7.22 -20.72
N LYS A 147 -3.64 6.36 -19.81
CA LYS A 147 -3.84 4.93 -20.06
C LYS A 147 -5.30 4.75 -20.46
N ASP A 148 -5.54 4.18 -21.64
CA ASP A 148 -6.90 3.84 -22.06
C ASP A 148 -7.50 2.80 -21.08
N MET A 149 -8.81 2.85 -20.87
CA MET A 149 -9.54 1.97 -19.92
C MET A 149 -9.48 0.48 -20.30
N GLU A 150 -8.94 0.15 -21.46
CA GLU A 150 -8.58 -1.21 -21.84
C GLU A 150 -7.06 -1.35 -21.74
N GLU A 151 -6.62 -2.24 -20.87
CA GLU A 151 -5.26 -2.77 -20.84
C GLU A 151 -5.00 -3.58 -22.13
N ASN A 152 -4.93 -2.88 -23.26
CA ASN A 152 -4.59 -3.41 -24.58
C ASN A 152 -3.45 -2.56 -25.13
N GLU A 153 -2.25 -3.12 -25.04
CA GLU A 153 -1.11 -2.73 -25.86
C GLU A 153 -1.55 -2.64 -27.33
N THR A 154 -1.80 -1.43 -27.82
CA THR A 154 -1.90 -1.19 -29.26
C THR A 154 -0.56 -0.66 -29.76
N ALA A 155 0.25 -1.63 -30.21
CA ALA A 155 1.36 -1.53 -31.15
C ALA A 155 1.81 -0.11 -31.53
N SER A 156 2.84 0.38 -30.84
CA SER A 156 3.94 1.08 -31.52
C SER A 156 5.09 0.09 -31.64
N THR A 157 5.26 -0.44 -32.85
CA THR A 157 6.36 -1.31 -33.26
C THR A 157 7.71 -0.81 -32.74
N GLY A 158 8.30 -1.57 -31.81
CA GLY A 158 9.61 -1.29 -31.24
C GLY A 158 9.86 -2.05 -29.95
N SER A 159 9.81 -3.38 -30.01
CA SER A 159 10.10 -4.29 -28.89
C SER A 159 11.48 -4.00 -28.27
N ASN A 160 11.51 -3.71 -26.97
CA ASN A 160 12.29 -4.46 -26.00
C ASN A 160 11.89 -4.06 -24.57
N SER A 161 11.41 -5.06 -23.83
CA SER A 161 11.48 -5.26 -22.37
C SER A 161 11.56 -4.03 -21.47
N GLU A 162 10.54 -3.89 -20.63
CA GLU A 162 10.63 -3.20 -19.34
C GLU A 162 11.99 -3.43 -18.69
N SER A 163 12.73 -2.36 -18.54
CA SER A 163 13.89 -2.28 -17.66
C SER A 163 14.14 -0.80 -17.39
N GLU A 164 13.85 -0.37 -16.17
CA GLU A 164 14.53 0.79 -15.60
C GLU A 164 16.04 0.49 -15.67
N ILE A 165 16.72 1.09 -16.65
CA ILE A 165 18.17 0.97 -16.74
C ILE A 165 18.74 1.91 -15.69
N MET A 166 18.88 1.42 -14.46
CA MET A 166 19.71 2.04 -13.44
C MET A 166 21.17 1.94 -13.90
N LEU A 167 21.68 3.02 -14.50
CA LEU A 167 23.08 3.12 -14.91
C LEU A 167 23.95 3.09 -13.65
N LYS A 168 24.53 1.92 -13.35
CA LYS A 168 25.69 1.82 -12.47
C LYS A 168 26.85 2.55 -13.14
N SER A 169 27.26 3.67 -12.55
CA SER A 169 28.42 4.43 -12.99
C SER A 169 29.70 3.67 -12.63
N ASP A 170 30.15 2.79 -13.53
CA ASP A 170 31.53 2.33 -13.53
C ASP A 170 32.34 3.22 -14.48
N GLN A 171 33.38 3.83 -13.92
CA GLN A 171 34.29 4.73 -14.61
C GLN A 171 34.96 3.99 -15.77
N THR A 172 34.79 4.48 -17.01
CA THR A 172 35.84 4.36 -18.04
C THR A 172 35.63 5.33 -19.21
N ALA A 173 36.70 6.09 -19.46
CA ALA A 173 37.15 6.71 -20.71
C ALA A 173 36.15 7.51 -21.57
N ILE A 174 36.21 8.84 -21.43
CA ILE A 174 35.71 9.84 -22.38
C ILE A 174 36.53 9.76 -23.70
N PRO A 175 35.89 9.70 -24.89
CA PRO A 175 36.52 10.14 -26.13
C PRO A 175 36.21 11.62 -26.34
N ARG A 176 37.23 12.46 -26.24
CA ARG A 176 37.21 13.87 -26.67
C ARG A 176 37.03 13.92 -28.20
N GLY A 177 36.01 14.63 -28.67
CA GLY A 177 35.90 15.12 -30.06
C GLY A 177 35.32 16.54 -30.03
N SER A 178 36.18 17.55 -29.93
CA SER A 178 36.63 18.43 -31.01
C SER A 178 35.58 19.49 -31.40
N ILE A 179 35.86 20.71 -30.95
CA ILE A 179 35.18 21.98 -31.27
C ILE A 179 35.88 22.63 -32.49
N TYR A 180 35.13 23.47 -33.22
CA TYR A 180 35.49 24.39 -34.34
C TYR A 180 35.44 23.75 -35.75
N SER A 181 34.98 24.40 -36.83
CA SER A 181 34.75 25.82 -37.15
C SER A 181 33.74 25.94 -38.33
N ALA A 182 32.79 26.88 -38.30
CA ALA A 182 32.76 28.16 -39.05
C ALA A 182 32.38 28.08 -40.55
N LEU A 183 31.36 28.84 -40.96
CA LEU A 183 31.47 29.83 -42.04
C LEU A 183 30.27 30.78 -42.10
N GLU A 184 30.62 32.07 -42.09
CA GLU A 184 29.80 33.24 -42.34
C GLU A 184 29.39 33.32 -43.82
N THR A 185 28.25 33.96 -44.10
CA THR A 185 28.07 34.76 -45.32
C THR A 185 27.26 36.00 -45.00
N THR A 186 27.78 37.13 -45.48
CA THR A 186 27.38 38.52 -45.28
C THR A 186 26.34 38.98 -46.31
N ASP A 187 25.58 40.00 -45.90
CA ASP A 187 24.92 41.08 -46.67
C ASP A 187 23.77 40.77 -47.65
N GLU A 188 22.58 41.31 -47.36
CA GLU A 188 22.14 42.60 -47.95
C GLU A 188 20.86 43.14 -47.27
N VAL A 189 20.84 44.47 -47.08
CA VAL A 189 19.72 45.25 -46.54
C VAL A 189 18.81 45.68 -47.69
N SER A 190 17.49 45.49 -47.55
CA SER A 190 16.53 46.30 -48.29
C SER A 190 15.36 46.72 -47.39
N ASP A 191 15.22 48.03 -47.24
CA ASP A 191 14.09 48.68 -46.60
C ASP A 191 12.82 48.46 -47.41
N THR A 192 11.76 47.94 -46.79
CA THR A 192 10.40 48.27 -47.22
C THR A 192 9.42 48.20 -46.06
N ASN A 193 8.86 49.37 -45.78
CA ASN A 193 7.92 49.67 -44.71
C ASN A 193 6.52 49.15 -45.09
N SER A 194 6.02 48.08 -44.44
CA SER A 194 4.62 47.69 -44.54
C SER A 194 4.09 47.01 -43.28
N LYS A 195 3.38 47.80 -42.47
CA LYS A 195 2.27 47.44 -41.56
C LYS A 195 2.39 46.09 -40.84
N GLU A 196 2.88 46.15 -39.61
CA GLU A 196 2.79 45.09 -38.60
C GLU A 196 1.34 44.57 -38.47
N LYS A 197 1.10 43.40 -39.05
CA LYS A 197 0.13 42.46 -38.50
C LYS A 197 0.88 41.72 -37.40
N GLU A 198 0.36 41.76 -36.17
CA GLU A 198 0.78 40.90 -35.07
C GLU A 198 0.76 39.44 -35.55
N ILE A 199 1.94 38.95 -35.95
CA ILE A 199 2.17 37.52 -36.13
C ILE A 199 2.28 36.99 -34.71
N VAL A 200 1.24 36.28 -34.29
CA VAL A 200 1.28 35.41 -33.12
C VAL A 200 2.45 34.45 -33.35
N THR A 201 3.61 34.77 -32.77
CA THR A 201 4.69 33.81 -32.58
C THR A 201 4.17 32.78 -31.60
N GLN A 202 3.48 31.76 -32.12
CA GLN A 202 3.36 30.49 -31.43
C GLN A 202 4.79 29.99 -31.25
N GLU A 203 5.27 29.99 -29.99
CA GLU A 203 6.45 29.21 -29.66
C GLU A 203 6.22 27.79 -30.19
N PRO A 204 7.16 27.23 -30.98
CA PRO A 204 7.00 25.90 -31.53
C PRO A 204 6.81 24.93 -30.37
N LEU A 205 5.76 24.10 -30.44
CA LEU A 205 5.57 22.94 -29.57
C LEU A 205 6.76 21.99 -29.81
N ILE A 206 7.87 22.24 -29.13
CA ILE A 206 8.99 21.29 -29.07
C ILE A 206 8.42 20.05 -28.40
N GLN A 207 8.11 19.03 -29.19
CA GLN A 207 7.79 17.72 -28.67
C GLN A 207 9.03 17.25 -27.91
N LYS A 208 8.92 17.15 -26.58
CA LYS A 208 9.97 16.60 -25.74
C LYS A 208 10.08 15.11 -26.05
N ILE A 209 10.98 14.76 -26.97
CA ILE A 209 11.24 13.37 -27.34
C ILE A 209 11.92 12.64 -26.18
N VAL A 210 12.89 13.31 -25.53
CA VAL A 210 13.57 12.81 -24.35
C VAL A 210 13.58 13.91 -23.29
N SER A 211 13.23 13.57 -22.06
CA SER A 211 13.37 14.46 -20.90
C SER A 211 14.11 13.76 -19.77
N VAL A 212 14.95 14.52 -19.07
CA VAL A 212 15.73 14.03 -17.93
C VAL A 212 15.38 14.87 -16.72
N LEU A 213 14.99 14.23 -15.63
CA LEU A 213 14.63 14.85 -14.37
C LEU A 213 15.57 14.36 -13.27
N VAL A 214 16.16 15.31 -12.55
CA VAL A 214 16.92 15.05 -11.32
C VAL A 214 16.04 15.47 -10.15
N ARG A 215 15.75 14.55 -9.22
CA ARG A 215 14.93 14.83 -8.03
C ARG A 215 15.52 14.16 -6.78
N PRO A 216 15.18 14.63 -5.56
CA PRO A 216 15.50 13.90 -4.34
C PRO A 216 15.00 12.46 -4.43
N HIS A 217 15.75 11.53 -3.87
CA HIS A 217 15.31 10.14 -3.78
C HIS A 217 14.14 10.04 -2.81
N GLU A 218 12.99 9.59 -3.30
CA GLU A 218 11.78 9.45 -2.48
C GLU A 218 11.80 8.14 -1.69
N GLY A 219 12.22 7.05 -2.34
CA GLY A 219 12.29 5.69 -1.80
C GLY A 219 12.38 4.67 -2.93
N VAL A 220 12.34 3.39 -2.58
CA VAL A 220 12.46 2.29 -3.56
C VAL A 220 11.10 2.01 -4.21
N PRO A 221 10.94 2.17 -5.55
CA PRO A 221 9.70 1.84 -6.23
C PRO A 221 9.29 0.39 -5.98
N ALA A 222 8.02 0.15 -5.63
CA ALA A 222 7.56 -1.19 -5.29
C ALA A 222 6.07 -1.40 -5.53
N ASP A 223 5.73 -2.63 -5.91
CA ASP A 223 4.35 -3.10 -6.08
C ASP A 223 3.93 -4.10 -4.98
N ASN A 224 4.82 -4.31 -4.00
CA ASN A 224 4.66 -5.20 -2.86
C ASN A 224 5.45 -4.60 -1.67
N PRO A 225 4.90 -4.54 -0.45
CA PRO A 225 3.61 -5.12 -0.04
C PRO A 225 2.40 -4.23 -0.31
N TYR A 226 2.59 -3.00 -0.74
CA TYR A 226 1.50 -2.09 -1.04
C TYR A 226 1.19 -2.01 -2.54
N SER A 227 -0.07 -1.80 -2.89
CA SER A 227 -0.47 -1.49 -4.26
C SER A 227 -1.69 -0.58 -4.29
N VAL A 228 -1.86 0.16 -5.39
CA VAL A 228 -3.00 1.05 -5.61
C VAL A 228 -3.71 0.64 -6.90
N THR A 229 -5.02 0.50 -6.82
CA THR A 229 -5.87 0.13 -7.96
C THR A 229 -7.07 1.08 -8.07
N PRO A 230 -7.29 1.71 -9.25
CA PRO A 230 -6.41 1.72 -10.43
C PRO A 230 -5.15 2.59 -10.25
N ARG A 231 -4.11 2.36 -11.08
CA ARG A 231 -2.86 3.17 -11.10
C ARG A 231 -3.05 4.59 -11.62
N GLN A 232 -4.10 4.81 -12.41
CA GLN A 232 -4.48 6.11 -12.93
C GLN A 232 -5.97 6.33 -12.64
N ILE A 233 -6.33 7.49 -12.11
CA ILE A 233 -7.71 7.80 -11.74
C ILE A 233 -8.02 9.28 -11.95
N VAL A 234 -9.19 9.60 -12.52
CA VAL A 234 -9.66 10.98 -12.67
C VAL A 234 -10.56 11.34 -11.49
N VAL A 235 -10.19 12.37 -10.74
CA VAL A 235 -11.00 12.95 -9.68
C VAL A 235 -11.81 14.12 -10.27
N PRO A 236 -13.14 14.02 -10.38
CA PRO A 236 -13.94 15.03 -11.07
C PRO A 236 -13.92 16.37 -10.34
N GLY A 237 -13.91 17.47 -11.09
CA GLY A 237 -13.99 18.83 -10.56
C GLY A 237 -15.20 19.03 -9.66
N GLY A 238 -14.99 19.59 -8.47
CA GLY A 238 -16.02 19.78 -7.44
C GLY A 238 -16.58 18.48 -6.84
N GLY A 239 -15.98 17.34 -7.16
CA GLY A 239 -16.48 16.01 -6.82
C GLY A 239 -15.53 15.20 -5.95
N SER A 240 -15.82 13.90 -5.87
CA SER A 240 -15.00 12.94 -5.13
C SER A 240 -14.98 11.59 -5.83
N ILE A 241 -13.93 10.81 -5.59
CA ILE A 241 -13.80 9.44 -6.07
C ILE A 241 -13.13 8.55 -5.02
N SER A 242 -13.39 7.26 -5.06
CA SER A 242 -12.74 6.29 -4.17
C SER A 242 -11.62 5.55 -4.88
N VAL A 243 -10.44 5.49 -4.25
CA VAL A 243 -9.31 4.64 -4.67
C VAL A 243 -9.15 3.46 -3.70
N CYS A 244 -8.71 2.31 -4.21
CA CYS A 244 -8.41 1.15 -3.39
C CYS A 244 -6.89 1.02 -3.20
N ILE A 245 -6.46 0.96 -1.94
CA ILE A 245 -5.07 0.69 -1.57
C ILE A 245 -5.05 -0.66 -0.87
N SER A 246 -4.16 -1.55 -1.31
CA SER A 246 -4.02 -2.88 -0.74
C SER A 246 -2.69 -3.07 -0.01
N PHE A 247 -2.68 -4.02 0.93
CA PHE A 247 -1.49 -4.49 1.63
C PHE A 247 -1.46 -6.02 1.60
N THR A 248 -0.36 -6.59 1.12
CA THR A 248 -0.12 -8.03 1.08
C THR A 248 0.94 -8.41 2.11
N PRO A 249 0.57 -9.11 3.20
CA PRO A 249 1.52 -9.51 4.24
C PRO A 249 2.62 -10.43 3.70
N ARG A 250 3.87 -9.98 3.78
CA ARG A 250 5.03 -10.79 3.36
C ARG A 250 5.23 -12.03 4.24
N ILE A 251 5.89 -13.04 3.65
CA ILE A 251 6.40 -14.19 4.41
C ILE A 251 7.61 -13.73 5.22
N LEU A 252 7.57 -13.94 6.53
CA LEU A 252 8.61 -13.53 7.46
C LEU A 252 9.64 -14.64 7.63
N PRO A 253 10.94 -14.30 7.74
CA PRO A 253 11.94 -15.22 8.24
C PRO A 253 11.62 -15.65 9.68
N GLU A 254 12.03 -16.86 10.05
CA GLU A 254 11.76 -17.46 11.37
C GLU A 254 12.33 -16.62 12.54
N ALA A 255 13.41 -15.87 12.30
CA ALA A 255 14.08 -15.06 13.32
C ALA A 255 13.37 -13.75 13.70
N ALA A 256 12.38 -13.29 12.94
CA ALA A 256 11.75 -11.97 13.14
C ALA A 256 10.37 -12.09 13.83
N PRO A 257 10.19 -11.57 15.06
CA PRO A 257 8.94 -11.74 15.81
C PRO A 257 7.77 -10.92 15.23
N GLU A 258 8.03 -9.65 14.92
CA GLU A 258 7.09 -8.73 14.27
C GLU A 258 7.92 -7.77 13.40
N VAL A 259 7.45 -7.47 12.20
CA VAL A 259 8.13 -6.53 11.30
C VAL A 259 7.16 -5.44 10.87
N GLN A 260 7.59 -4.19 11.03
CA GLN A 260 6.91 -3.02 10.52
C GLN A 260 7.13 -2.91 9.01
N CYS A 261 6.05 -2.71 8.28
CA CYS A 261 6.08 -2.39 6.85
C CYS A 261 5.73 -0.91 6.74
N GLU A 262 6.68 -0.12 6.27
CA GLU A 262 6.48 1.29 5.95
C GLU A 262 6.60 1.48 4.44
N GLY A 263 5.73 2.31 3.91
CA GLY A 263 5.73 2.69 2.51
C GLY A 263 4.87 3.93 2.34
N PHE A 264 4.83 4.46 1.13
CA PHE A 264 3.99 5.60 0.82
C PHE A 264 3.63 5.57 -0.65
N VAL A 265 2.56 6.31 -0.99
CA VAL A 265 2.13 6.47 -2.37
C VAL A 265 2.11 7.95 -2.73
N LEU A 266 2.54 8.24 -3.95
CA LEU A 266 2.57 9.59 -4.52
C LEU A 266 1.57 9.63 -5.69
N GLY A 267 0.57 10.50 -5.58
CA GLY A 267 -0.37 10.80 -6.65
C GLY A 267 0.07 12.05 -7.40
N PHE A 268 0.67 11.89 -8.58
CA PHE A 268 1.07 13.00 -9.43
C PHE A 268 -0.14 13.55 -10.18
N MET A 269 -0.35 14.86 -10.07
CA MET A 269 -1.52 15.52 -10.64
C MET A 269 -1.29 15.92 -12.10
N ASN A 270 -2.17 15.46 -12.98
CA ASN A 270 -2.20 15.80 -14.39
C ASN A 270 -3.55 16.45 -14.75
N LEU A 271 -3.48 17.52 -15.53
CA LEU A 271 -4.64 18.24 -16.04
C LEU A 271 -4.77 17.94 -17.52
N ASP A 272 -5.68 17.07 -17.96
CA ASP A 272 -5.74 16.70 -19.38
C ASP A 272 -6.35 17.78 -20.27
N ASP A 273 -7.24 18.60 -19.71
CA ASP A 273 -7.81 19.76 -20.41
C ASP A 273 -6.75 20.85 -20.62
N LYS A 274 -6.57 21.26 -21.88
CA LYS A 274 -5.65 22.34 -22.29
C LYS A 274 -5.97 23.66 -21.59
N LEU A 275 -7.25 23.99 -21.41
CA LEU A 275 -7.68 25.21 -20.74
C LEU A 275 -7.41 25.16 -19.22
N ALA A 276 -7.43 23.94 -18.65
CA ALA A 276 -7.02 23.72 -17.28
C ALA A 276 -5.49 23.83 -17.15
N LYS A 277 -4.68 23.36 -18.11
CA LYS A 277 -3.22 23.48 -18.06
C LYS A 277 -2.74 24.93 -18.13
N ALA A 278 -3.22 25.68 -19.13
CA ALA A 278 -2.71 27.02 -19.38
C ALA A 278 -3.70 27.91 -20.14
N VAL A 279 -3.58 29.21 -19.89
CA VAL A 279 -4.16 30.27 -20.72
C VAL A 279 -3.00 31.14 -21.19
N PRO A 280 -2.80 31.33 -22.50
CA PRO A 280 -1.66 32.09 -23.02
C PRO A 280 -1.49 33.43 -22.32
N ASN A 281 -0.27 33.71 -21.88
CA ASN A 281 0.14 34.95 -21.19
C ASN A 281 -0.60 35.27 -19.88
N LYS A 282 -1.43 34.36 -19.36
CA LYS A 282 -2.25 34.61 -18.16
C LYS A 282 -2.11 33.55 -17.09
N VAL A 283 -2.11 32.27 -17.47
CA VAL A 283 -2.16 31.18 -16.49
C VAL A 283 -1.23 30.06 -16.93
N ARG A 284 -0.40 29.61 -16.00
CA ARG A 284 0.37 28.36 -16.13
C ARG A 284 0.14 27.50 -14.90
N ARG A 285 -0.37 26.29 -15.09
CA ARG A 285 -0.51 25.30 -14.01
C ARG A 285 0.52 24.21 -14.21
N ARG A 286 1.36 24.03 -13.20
CA ARG A 286 2.33 22.92 -13.15
C ARG A 286 1.58 21.60 -13.00
N HIS A 287 2.08 20.54 -13.63
CA HIS A 287 1.48 19.21 -13.60
C HIS A 287 2.58 18.14 -13.67
N GLY A 288 2.22 16.88 -13.42
CA GLY A 288 3.19 15.78 -13.30
C GLY A 288 4.24 16.09 -12.23
N TYR A 289 5.51 15.89 -12.56
CA TYR A 289 6.63 16.16 -11.65
C TYR A 289 6.88 17.65 -11.37
N GLU A 290 6.28 18.58 -12.11
CA GLU A 290 6.41 20.03 -11.82
C GLU A 290 5.52 20.48 -10.64
N ALA A 291 4.54 19.66 -10.26
CA ALA A 291 3.61 19.91 -9.15
C ALA A 291 3.92 19.00 -7.95
N PRO A 292 3.75 19.48 -6.70
CA PRO A 292 3.86 18.63 -5.53
C PRO A 292 2.83 17.50 -5.58
N PRO A 293 3.22 16.22 -5.42
CA PRO A 293 2.28 15.11 -5.44
C PRO A 293 1.42 15.05 -4.18
N LEU A 294 0.27 14.38 -4.28
CA LEU A 294 -0.47 13.94 -3.11
C LEU A 294 0.28 12.78 -2.45
N ARG A 295 0.80 12.97 -1.25
CA ARG A 295 1.48 11.92 -0.47
C ARG A 295 0.53 11.26 0.53
N ILE A 296 0.53 9.93 0.56
CA ILE A 296 -0.18 9.14 1.57
C ILE A 296 0.82 8.14 2.16
N ASP A 297 1.19 8.34 3.43
CA ASP A 297 2.03 7.38 4.15
C ASP A 297 1.20 6.13 4.52
N LEU A 298 1.80 4.95 4.40
CA LEU A 298 1.18 3.65 4.63
C LEU A 298 1.93 2.91 5.74
N GLN A 299 1.18 2.24 6.63
CA GLN A 299 1.77 1.50 7.74
C GLN A 299 1.02 0.19 8.00
N ALA A 300 1.78 -0.90 8.13
CA ALA A 300 1.27 -2.21 8.53
C ALA A 300 2.29 -2.95 9.40
N PHE A 301 1.84 -3.97 10.11
CA PHE A 301 2.70 -4.87 10.87
C PHE A 301 2.45 -6.30 10.44
N VAL A 302 3.50 -7.11 10.37
CA VAL A 302 3.39 -8.55 10.09
C VAL A 302 4.01 -9.32 11.25
N SER A 303 3.32 -10.37 11.71
CA SER A 303 3.83 -11.26 12.77
C SER A 303 3.56 -12.72 12.43
N HIS A 304 4.33 -13.63 13.05
CA HIS A 304 4.10 -15.08 12.91
C HIS A 304 2.78 -15.52 13.55
N ALA A 305 2.19 -16.58 12.98
CA ALA A 305 1.06 -17.28 13.58
C ALA A 305 1.61 -18.22 14.65
N LEU A 306 1.66 -17.78 15.92
CA LEU A 306 2.22 -18.58 17.00
C LEU A 306 1.30 -18.59 18.22
N LEU A 307 0.93 -19.80 18.64
CA LEU A 307 0.20 -20.03 19.88
C LEU A 307 1.18 -20.38 21.00
N LYS A 308 1.02 -19.74 22.15
CA LYS A 308 1.72 -20.19 23.35
C LYS A 308 1.02 -21.44 23.89
N VAL A 309 1.78 -22.52 24.05
CA VAL A 309 1.34 -23.74 24.71
C VAL A 309 1.75 -23.66 26.17
N ASP A 310 0.78 -23.85 27.06
CA ASP A 310 0.96 -23.90 28.50
C ASP A 310 0.46 -25.25 29.01
N MET A 311 1.22 -25.88 29.89
CA MET A 311 1.01 -27.24 30.33
C MET A 311 0.98 -27.29 31.86
N ASP A 312 0.09 -28.10 32.42
CA ASP A 312 -0.05 -28.20 33.87
C ASP A 312 1.16 -28.86 34.56
N HIS A 313 2.04 -29.54 33.80
CA HIS A 313 3.13 -30.35 34.34
C HIS A 313 4.45 -30.01 33.64
N ASP A 314 5.51 -29.76 34.43
CA ASP A 314 6.85 -29.40 33.94
C ASP A 314 7.51 -30.48 33.06
N ARG A 315 7.01 -31.73 33.12
CA ARG A 315 7.54 -32.88 32.37
C ARG A 315 6.99 -33.00 30.93
N GLY A 316 6.17 -32.04 30.49
CA GLY A 316 5.50 -32.10 29.19
C GLY A 316 4.33 -33.09 29.18
N MET A 317 3.84 -33.43 27.98
CA MET A 317 2.66 -34.30 27.83
C MET A 317 3.08 -35.77 27.80
N VAL A 318 3.04 -36.44 28.95
CA VAL A 318 3.46 -37.83 29.07
C VAL A 318 2.34 -38.67 29.65
N PHE A 319 1.87 -39.65 28.88
CA PHE A 319 0.84 -40.60 29.29
C PHE A 319 1.49 -41.91 29.76
N HIS A 320 0.96 -42.46 30.85
CA HIS A 320 1.37 -43.75 31.39
C HIS A 320 0.14 -44.64 31.52
N SER A 321 0.10 -45.72 30.75
CA SER A 321 -0.95 -46.74 30.82
C SER A 321 -0.33 -48.12 30.84
N MET A 322 -1.04 -49.05 31.47
CA MET A 322 -0.67 -50.46 31.59
C MET A 322 -1.64 -51.32 30.79
N ALA A 323 -1.18 -52.46 30.29
CA ALA A 323 -2.05 -53.41 29.60
C ALA A 323 -3.18 -53.94 30.52
N SER A 324 -2.96 -53.94 31.84
CA SER A 324 -3.97 -54.28 32.84
C SER A 324 -5.16 -53.31 32.83
N ASP A 325 -5.00 -52.09 32.32
CA ASP A 325 -6.08 -51.09 32.26
C ASP A 325 -7.20 -51.51 31.29
N LEU A 326 -6.95 -52.51 30.43
CA LEU A 326 -7.95 -53.12 29.55
C LEU A 326 -8.76 -54.23 30.25
N VAL A 327 -8.40 -54.63 31.46
CA VAL A 327 -9.13 -55.65 32.23
C VAL A 327 -10.08 -54.95 33.20
N PRO A 328 -11.41 -55.07 33.05
CA PRO A 328 -12.33 -54.39 33.95
C PRO A 328 -12.34 -55.05 35.34
N ASP A 329 -12.61 -54.25 36.37
CA ASP A 329 -12.74 -54.71 37.76
C ASP A 329 -13.85 -55.77 37.95
N GLN A 330 -14.84 -55.77 37.06
CA GLN A 330 -15.94 -56.74 37.03
C GLN A 330 -15.72 -57.79 35.94
N PRO A 331 -15.43 -59.06 36.29
CA PRO A 331 -15.06 -60.10 35.32
C PRO A 331 -16.19 -60.51 34.36
N LEU A 332 -17.43 -60.05 34.59
CA LEU A 332 -18.59 -60.32 33.73
C LEU A 332 -18.66 -59.44 32.47
N LEU A 333 -17.84 -58.38 32.38
CA LEU A 333 -17.87 -57.41 31.27
C LEU A 333 -16.90 -57.74 30.11
N GLY A 334 -16.14 -58.84 30.19
CA GLY A 334 -15.13 -59.18 29.19
C GLY A 334 -13.93 -58.22 29.19
N VAL A 335 -13.00 -58.35 28.25
CA VAL A 335 -11.86 -57.40 28.13
C VAL A 335 -12.36 -56.11 27.48
N LEU A 336 -11.96 -54.96 28.01
CA LEU A 336 -12.29 -53.65 27.43
C LEU A 336 -11.65 -53.51 26.04
N THR A 337 -12.34 -52.86 25.13
CA THR A 337 -11.81 -52.58 23.78
C THR A 337 -10.84 -51.40 23.78
N ASP A 338 -10.99 -50.47 24.72
CA ASP A 338 -10.21 -49.25 24.84
C ASP A 338 -10.17 -48.77 26.30
N SER A 339 -9.03 -48.24 26.74
CA SER A 339 -8.85 -47.52 28.00
C SER A 339 -8.21 -46.17 27.72
N VAL A 340 -8.82 -45.09 28.21
CA VAL A 340 -8.49 -43.73 27.79
C VAL A 340 -7.89 -42.93 28.94
N MET A 341 -6.66 -42.48 28.79
CA MET A 341 -6.03 -41.52 29.69
C MET A 341 -6.04 -40.13 29.07
N THR A 342 -6.59 -39.13 29.77
CA THR A 342 -6.73 -37.77 29.24
C THR A 342 -5.92 -36.76 30.05
N GLN A 343 -5.16 -35.92 29.36
CA GLN A 343 -4.48 -34.75 29.93
C GLN A 343 -4.93 -33.49 29.18
N SER A 344 -4.75 -32.33 29.80
CA SER A 344 -5.12 -31.05 29.18
C SER A 344 -3.89 -30.20 28.94
N LEU A 345 -3.89 -29.46 27.85
CA LEU A 345 -2.98 -28.34 27.61
C LEU A 345 -3.80 -27.08 27.31
N LYS A 346 -3.18 -25.92 27.51
CA LYS A 346 -3.79 -24.63 27.25
C LYS A 346 -3.09 -23.95 26.09
N LEU A 347 -3.85 -23.65 25.05
CA LEU A 347 -3.39 -22.82 23.93
C LEU A 347 -3.77 -21.37 24.22
N ILE A 348 -2.82 -20.45 24.05
CA ILE A 348 -3.00 -19.02 24.33
C ILE A 348 -2.58 -18.23 23.10
N ASN A 349 -3.48 -17.37 22.61
CA ASN A 349 -3.14 -16.42 21.55
C ASN A 349 -2.56 -15.14 22.15
N CYS A 350 -1.23 -15.01 22.10
CA CYS A 350 -0.52 -13.81 22.55
C CYS A 350 -0.35 -12.75 21.44
N THR A 351 -0.82 -13.02 20.22
CA THR A 351 -0.69 -12.12 19.08
C THR A 351 -1.78 -11.03 19.10
N LYS A 352 -1.62 -10.00 18.25
CA LYS A 352 -2.59 -8.90 18.09
C LYS A 352 -3.72 -9.25 17.10
N VAL A 353 -3.72 -10.45 16.52
CA VAL A 353 -4.64 -10.90 15.47
C VAL A 353 -5.37 -12.19 15.85
N PRO A 354 -6.60 -12.43 15.37
CA PRO A 354 -7.24 -13.73 15.54
C PRO A 354 -6.46 -14.80 14.75
N LEU A 355 -6.23 -15.95 15.38
CA LEU A 355 -5.55 -17.09 14.76
C LEU A 355 -6.57 -18.17 14.43
N TYR A 356 -6.58 -18.58 13.17
CA TYR A 356 -7.38 -19.68 12.66
C TYR A 356 -6.45 -20.88 12.44
N PHE A 357 -6.80 -22.03 13.01
CA PHE A 357 -5.92 -23.20 13.00
C PHE A 357 -6.70 -24.51 13.13
N ARG A 358 -6.03 -25.61 12.83
CA ARG A 358 -6.48 -26.97 13.14
C ARG A 358 -5.40 -27.71 13.91
N LEU A 359 -5.82 -28.72 14.67
CA LEU A 359 -4.93 -29.52 15.50
C LEU A 359 -4.86 -30.92 14.90
N LEU A 360 -3.65 -31.35 14.53
CA LEU A 360 -3.42 -32.65 13.92
C LEU A 360 -2.61 -33.50 14.90
N LEU A 361 -3.16 -34.66 15.22
CA LEU A 361 -2.51 -35.63 16.09
C LEU A 361 -2.87 -37.05 15.61
N PRO A 362 -1.88 -37.91 15.30
CA PRO A 362 -2.15 -39.27 14.86
C PRO A 362 -2.63 -40.19 15.98
N THR A 363 -3.23 -41.33 15.60
CA THR A 363 -3.45 -42.44 16.52
C THR A 363 -2.10 -42.96 17.06
N PRO A 364 -2.01 -43.38 18.33
CA PRO A 364 -3.10 -43.71 19.27
C PRO A 364 -3.63 -42.54 20.10
N PHE A 365 -3.29 -41.31 19.76
CA PHE A 365 -3.82 -40.15 20.47
C PHE A 365 -5.08 -39.61 19.79
N SER A 366 -5.92 -38.93 20.56
CA SER A 366 -7.07 -38.19 20.05
C SER A 366 -7.20 -36.84 20.73
N LEU A 367 -7.95 -35.94 20.07
CA LEU A 367 -8.17 -34.58 20.53
C LEU A 367 -9.66 -34.37 20.82
N SER A 368 -9.96 -33.82 21.99
CA SER A 368 -11.28 -33.27 22.28
C SER A 368 -11.15 -31.82 22.74
N SER A 369 -11.87 -30.92 22.07
CA SER A 369 -11.95 -29.52 22.47
C SER A 369 -13.20 -29.32 23.34
N THR A 370 -13.04 -28.71 24.51
CA THR A 370 -14.14 -28.45 25.44
C THR A 370 -14.96 -27.21 25.12
N ASP A 371 -14.59 -26.42 24.10
CA ASP A 371 -15.25 -25.13 23.82
C ASP A 371 -15.90 -25.07 22.42
N PRO A 372 -17.01 -25.81 22.19
CA PRO A 372 -17.67 -25.89 20.88
C PRO A 372 -18.41 -24.59 20.47
N LYS A 373 -18.42 -23.54 21.30
CA LYS A 373 -19.16 -22.30 21.04
C LYS A 373 -18.48 -21.33 20.06
N LYS A 374 -17.24 -21.60 19.62
CA LYS A 374 -16.46 -20.70 18.74
C LYS A 374 -16.14 -21.29 17.36
N SER A 375 -16.75 -22.41 16.97
CA SER A 375 -16.64 -22.94 15.60
C SER A 375 -17.48 -22.08 14.65
N THR A 376 -16.83 -21.30 13.77
CA THR A 376 -17.52 -20.60 12.69
C THR A 376 -18.08 -21.59 11.67
N LYS A 377 -19.39 -21.89 11.75
CA LYS A 377 -20.13 -22.39 10.59
C LYS A 377 -20.29 -21.23 9.61
N THR A 378 -19.43 -21.12 8.61
CA THR A 378 -19.71 -20.24 7.47
C THR A 378 -20.86 -20.84 6.66
N SER A 379 -22.04 -20.20 6.74
CA SER A 379 -23.13 -20.45 5.80
C SER A 379 -22.66 -19.97 4.42
N HIS A 380 -22.18 -20.89 3.58
CA HIS A 380 -22.20 -20.88 2.11
C HIS A 380 -21.10 -21.81 1.55
N SER A 381 -21.26 -23.12 1.74
CA SER A 381 -20.71 -24.11 0.81
C SER A 381 -21.55 -25.37 0.86
N LYS A 382 -22.58 -25.44 0.01
CA LYS A 382 -23.05 -26.75 -0.46
C LYS A 382 -22.00 -27.21 -1.47
N LYS A 383 -21.04 -28.03 -1.03
CA LYS A 383 -20.48 -29.17 -1.78
C LYS A 383 -19.29 -29.80 -1.06
N GLU A 384 -19.37 -31.13 -1.06
CA GLU A 384 -18.31 -32.14 -0.90
C GLU A 384 -17.81 -32.44 0.51
N ASP A 385 -18.38 -33.53 1.03
CA ASP A 385 -17.83 -34.42 2.05
C ASP A 385 -16.36 -34.75 1.74
N LYS A 386 -15.46 -34.03 2.40
CA LYS A 386 -14.18 -34.57 2.86
C LYS A 386 -14.12 -34.29 4.34
N GLU A 387 -13.72 -35.28 5.13
CA GLU A 387 -13.57 -35.29 6.58
C GLU A 387 -12.55 -34.23 7.06
N GLN A 388 -12.82 -32.95 6.85
CA GLN A 388 -11.99 -31.85 7.33
C GLN A 388 -12.45 -31.50 8.73
N GLN A 389 -11.57 -31.71 9.70
CA GLN A 389 -11.78 -31.26 11.08
C GLN A 389 -12.15 -29.76 11.10
N PRO A 390 -13.07 -29.35 11.99
CA PRO A 390 -13.52 -27.96 12.06
C PRO A 390 -12.35 -27.02 12.37
N GLN A 391 -12.25 -25.92 11.62
CA GLN A 391 -11.26 -24.88 11.85
C GLN A 391 -11.56 -24.15 13.16
N LEU A 392 -10.58 -24.11 14.07
CA LEU A 392 -10.66 -23.44 15.37
C LEU A 392 -10.22 -21.99 15.24
N VAL A 393 -10.75 -21.12 16.09
CA VAL A 393 -10.38 -19.70 16.16
C VAL A 393 -10.06 -19.28 17.59
N LEU A 394 -8.91 -18.62 17.77
CA LEU A 394 -8.52 -17.97 19.02
C LEU A 394 -8.31 -16.48 18.77
N TYR A 395 -9.12 -15.63 19.41
CA TYR A 395 -8.95 -14.18 19.34
C TYR A 395 -7.78 -13.71 20.22
N PRO A 396 -7.24 -12.50 20.00
CA PRO A 396 -6.17 -11.94 20.82
C PRO A 396 -6.45 -12.06 22.32
N GLN A 397 -5.43 -12.46 23.08
CA GLN A 397 -5.47 -12.64 24.53
C GLN A 397 -6.46 -13.70 25.04
N GLN A 398 -7.09 -14.47 24.16
CA GLN A 398 -7.91 -15.62 24.55
C GLN A 398 -7.07 -16.87 24.72
N ASN A 399 -7.62 -17.81 25.49
CA ASN A 399 -7.07 -19.14 25.65
C ASN A 399 -8.14 -20.20 25.41
N MET A 400 -7.68 -21.41 25.11
CA MET A 400 -8.51 -22.59 24.89
C MET A 400 -7.86 -23.79 25.58
N LEU A 401 -8.67 -24.56 26.29
CA LEU A 401 -8.25 -25.84 26.87
C LEU A 401 -8.46 -26.95 25.84
N VAL A 402 -7.38 -27.65 25.51
CA VAL A 402 -7.39 -28.82 24.63
C VAL A 402 -7.14 -30.05 25.47
N LYS A 403 -8.05 -31.03 25.38
CA LYS A 403 -7.85 -32.33 26.00
C LYS A 403 -7.24 -33.27 24.97
N VAL A 404 -6.10 -33.83 25.35
CA VAL A 404 -5.40 -34.85 24.58
C VAL A 404 -5.57 -36.17 25.31
N SER A 405 -6.02 -37.16 24.58
CA SER A 405 -6.33 -38.48 25.12
C SER A 405 -5.43 -39.52 24.48
N PHE A 406 -4.84 -40.39 25.28
CA PHE A 406 -4.14 -41.58 24.81
C PHE A 406 -5.07 -42.78 24.94
N HIS A 407 -5.26 -43.50 23.83
CA HIS A 407 -6.12 -44.67 23.74
C HIS A 407 -5.28 -45.94 23.83
N THR A 408 -5.39 -46.65 24.95
CA THR A 408 -4.82 -47.97 25.10
C THR A 408 -5.81 -48.97 24.51
N THR A 409 -5.48 -49.56 23.36
CA THR A 409 -6.32 -50.57 22.69
C THR A 409 -5.61 -51.92 22.60
N LEU A 410 -6.38 -52.99 22.38
CA LEU A 410 -5.83 -54.33 22.13
C LEU A 410 -4.89 -54.37 20.92
N GLU A 411 -5.17 -53.55 19.90
CA GLU A 411 -4.33 -53.44 18.71
C GLU A 411 -2.91 -52.97 19.07
N LEU A 412 -2.78 -52.01 19.99
CA LEU A 412 -1.47 -51.52 20.44
C LEU A 412 -0.61 -52.62 21.07
N LEU A 413 -1.23 -53.60 21.73
CA LEU A 413 -0.50 -54.73 22.32
C LEU A 413 0.09 -55.66 21.26
N THR A 414 -0.49 -55.73 20.06
CA THR A 414 0.03 -56.58 18.99
C THR A 414 1.40 -56.11 18.47
N TYR A 415 1.69 -54.81 18.59
CA TYR A 415 2.97 -54.21 18.17
C TYR A 415 4.17 -54.75 18.95
N GLN A 416 3.98 -55.37 20.11
CA GLN A 416 5.06 -56.01 20.88
C GLN A 416 5.69 -57.23 20.17
N HIS A 417 5.02 -57.76 19.14
CA HIS A 417 5.44 -58.93 18.37
C HIS A 417 5.93 -58.58 16.97
N LEU A 418 5.84 -57.31 16.56
CA LEU A 418 6.31 -56.88 15.25
C LEU A 418 7.83 -56.64 15.28
N PRO A 419 8.56 -57.04 14.22
CA PRO A 419 9.96 -56.70 14.07
C PRO A 419 10.12 -55.19 13.85
N ASP A 420 11.25 -54.61 14.27
CA ASP A 420 11.52 -53.16 14.22
C ASP A 420 11.35 -52.54 12.83
N THR A 421 11.52 -53.34 11.77
CA THR A 421 11.32 -52.94 10.37
C THR A 421 9.86 -52.70 9.96
N GLN A 422 8.89 -53.14 10.75
CA GLN A 422 7.45 -52.98 10.52
C GLN A 422 6.80 -51.99 11.48
N LEU A 423 7.57 -51.35 12.36
CA LEU A 423 7.08 -50.35 13.31
C LEU A 423 6.92 -48.98 12.63
N LEU A 424 5.82 -48.29 12.95
CA LEU A 424 5.56 -46.93 12.47
C LEU A 424 6.60 -45.93 13.04
N PRO A 425 6.85 -44.79 12.36
CA PRO A 425 7.76 -43.76 12.85
C PRO A 425 7.33 -43.24 14.23
N GLY A 426 8.26 -43.21 15.20
CA GLY A 426 8.00 -42.78 16.57
C GLY A 426 7.60 -43.90 17.54
N PHE A 427 7.54 -45.16 17.08
CA PHE A 427 7.22 -46.32 17.89
C PHE A 427 8.50 -47.05 18.30
N GLN A 428 8.64 -47.36 19.60
CA GLN A 428 9.80 -48.08 20.14
C GLN A 428 9.36 -49.15 21.14
N VAL A 429 9.86 -50.36 20.98
CA VAL A 429 9.70 -51.44 21.97
C VAL A 429 10.96 -51.49 22.83
N LEU A 430 10.84 -51.17 24.11
CA LEU A 430 11.93 -51.26 25.08
C LEU A 430 11.76 -52.55 25.88
N GLN A 431 12.79 -53.37 25.94
CA GLN A 431 12.83 -54.57 26.78
C GLN A 431 13.83 -54.36 27.92
N PHE A 432 13.39 -54.59 29.15
CA PHE A 432 14.22 -54.47 30.35
C PHE A 432 14.80 -55.83 30.75
N GLU A 433 15.89 -55.82 31.52
CA GLU A 433 16.59 -57.04 31.98
C GLU A 433 15.71 -57.97 32.82
N ASN A 434 14.68 -57.43 33.47
CA ASN A 434 13.67 -58.17 34.23
C ASN A 434 12.61 -58.87 33.35
N GLY A 435 12.69 -58.74 32.02
CA GLY A 435 11.75 -59.30 31.06
C GLY A 435 10.54 -58.41 30.76
N GLU A 436 10.39 -57.27 31.43
CA GLU A 436 9.32 -56.31 31.15
C GLU A 436 9.51 -55.65 29.79
N ARG A 437 8.41 -55.44 29.08
CA ARG A 437 8.39 -54.71 27.80
C ARG A 437 7.58 -53.44 27.94
N LYS A 438 8.09 -52.35 27.36
CA LYS A 438 7.43 -51.05 27.32
C LYS A 438 7.34 -50.56 25.88
N LEU A 439 6.12 -50.26 25.45
CA LEU A 439 5.87 -49.58 24.19
C LEU A 439 5.98 -48.07 24.44
N LYS A 440 6.82 -47.39 23.67
CA LYS A 440 6.98 -45.93 23.71
C LYS A 440 6.51 -45.36 22.37
N PHE A 441 5.54 -44.44 22.46
CA PHE A 441 5.00 -43.69 21.34
C PHE A 441 5.47 -42.24 21.46
N ASN A 442 6.12 -41.73 20.42
CA ASN A 442 6.52 -40.32 20.33
C ASN A 442 5.88 -39.70 19.10
N GLN A 443 4.97 -38.76 19.32
CA GLN A 443 4.25 -38.07 18.27
C GLN A 443 4.13 -36.59 18.62
N ASN A 444 4.13 -35.75 17.58
CA ASN A 444 4.00 -34.33 17.74
C ASN A 444 2.55 -33.90 17.53
N LEU A 445 2.09 -32.96 18.35
CA LEU A 445 0.85 -32.23 18.11
C LEU A 445 1.13 -31.11 17.12
N VAL A 446 0.65 -31.25 15.88
CA VAL A 446 0.87 -30.23 14.85
C VAL A 446 -0.30 -29.25 14.86
N ILE A 447 -0.01 -27.99 15.12
CA ILE A 447 -0.92 -26.86 14.97
C ILE A 447 -0.71 -26.31 13.57
N GLU A 448 -1.70 -26.48 12.70
CA GLU A 448 -1.64 -25.95 11.34
C GLU A 448 -2.54 -24.72 11.21
N HIS A 449 -1.92 -23.60 10.85
CA HIS A 449 -2.59 -22.32 10.70
C HIS A 449 -3.19 -22.14 9.31
N SER A 450 -4.15 -21.21 9.16
CA SER A 450 -4.84 -20.94 7.88
C SER A 450 -3.92 -20.45 6.76
N ASN A 451 -2.77 -19.88 7.09
CA ASN A 451 -1.70 -19.49 6.16
C ASN A 451 -0.78 -20.68 5.77
N SER A 452 -1.17 -21.92 6.09
CA SER A 452 -0.41 -23.16 5.85
C SER A 452 0.91 -23.27 6.63
N THR A 453 1.17 -22.40 7.60
CA THR A 453 2.31 -22.57 8.51
C THR A 453 1.97 -23.55 9.61
N THR A 454 2.94 -24.38 9.98
CA THR A 454 2.79 -25.38 11.04
C THR A 454 3.64 -25.02 12.26
N GLN A 455 3.07 -25.18 13.44
CA GLN A 455 3.77 -25.16 14.72
C GLN A 455 3.70 -26.57 15.32
N VAL A 456 4.83 -27.06 15.85
CA VAL A 456 5.01 -28.41 16.39
C VAL A 456 5.16 -28.37 17.90
#